data_AF-A0A9P8PR13-F1
#
_entry.id   AF-A0A9P8PR13-F1
#
_cell.length_a   1.000
_cell.length_b   1.000
_cell.length_c   1.000
_cell.angle_alpha   90.00
_cell.angle_beta   90.00
_cell.angle_gamma   90.00
#
_symmetry.space_group_name_H-M   'P 1'
#
loop_
_entity.id
_entity.type
_entity.pdbx_description
1 polymer ?
#
loop_
_entity_poly.entity_id
_entity_poly.type
_entity_poly.pdbx_seq_one_letter_code
_entity_poly.pdbx_strand_id
1 'polypeptide(L)' 'SDDLRAKTLEILQKKNIRYQIDLYSGTSHGFSVRGDLSDPVIKYAVEKALLDQIHWFRSFIN' A
#
# COMPACT_ATOMS: atom_id res chain seq x y z
N SER A 1 -12.12 11.29 1.10
CA SER A 1 -11.02 10.31 0.94
C SER A 1 -10.38 9.98 2.29
N ASP A 2 -10.20 10.95 3.18
CA ASP A 2 -9.69 10.71 4.54
C ASP A 2 -10.70 10.01 5.46
N ASP A 3 -11.96 10.46 5.48
CA ASP A 3 -12.99 9.89 6.36
C ASP A 3 -13.26 8.40 6.07
N LEU A 4 -13.27 8.02 4.80
CA LEU A 4 -13.47 6.62 4.41
C LEU A 4 -12.30 5.73 4.82
N ARG A 5 -11.06 6.24 4.75
CA ARG A 5 -9.88 5.51 5.23
C ARG A 5 -9.92 5.33 6.73
N ALA A 6 -10.25 6.40 7.48
CA ALA A 6 -10.40 6.34 8.93
C ALA A 6 -11.48 5.34 9.34
N LYS A 7 -12.62 5.33 8.64
CA LYS A 7 -13.69 4.35 8.85
C LYS A 7 -13.24 2.91 8.58
N THR A 8 -12.47 2.67 7.51
CA THR A 8 -11.91 1.33 7.24
C THR A 8 -10.98 0.88 8.36
N LEU A 9 -10.07 1.76 8.81
CA LEU A 9 -9.13 1.49 9.91
C LEU A 9 -9.87 1.13 11.21
N GLU A 10 -10.91 1.90 11.55
CA GLU A 10 -11.76 1.64 12.71
C GLU A 10 -12.41 0.25 12.64
N ILE A 11 -12.96 -0.13 11.47
CA ILE A 11 -13.60 -1.44 11.28
C ILE A 11 -12.58 -2.58 11.41
N LEU A 12 -11.41 -2.44 10.80
CA LEU A 12 -10.34 -3.46 10.85
C LEU A 12 -9.84 -3.65 12.28
N GLN A 13 -9.65 -2.56 13.01
CA GLN A 13 -9.25 -2.58 14.42
C GLN A 13 -10.32 -3.24 15.29
N LYS A 14 -11.60 -2.84 15.15
CA LYS A 14 -12.72 -3.45 15.91
C LYS A 14 -12.86 -4.95 15.67
N LYS A 15 -12.53 -5.43 14.46
CA LYS A 15 -12.56 -6.85 14.11
C LYS A 15 -11.28 -7.61 14.46
N ASN A 16 -10.29 -6.95 15.08
CA ASN A 16 -8.98 -7.53 15.39
C ASN A 16 -8.30 -8.18 14.17
N ILE A 17 -8.46 -7.57 12.99
CA ILE A 17 -7.85 -8.03 11.75
C ILE A 17 -6.44 -7.47 11.68
N ARG A 18 -5.45 -8.29 11.34
CA ARG A 18 -4.08 -7.83 11.06
C ARG A 18 -4.05 -7.12 9.70
N TYR A 19 -3.58 -5.88 9.66
CA TYR A 19 -3.48 -5.08 8.44
C TYR A 19 -2.22 -4.20 8.43
N GLN A 20 -1.85 -3.72 7.24
CA GLN A 20 -0.85 -2.68 6.99
C GLN A 20 -1.46 -1.68 6.00
N ILE A 21 -1.13 -0.38 6.14
CA ILE A 21 -1.51 0.66 5.17
C ILE A 21 -0.27 1.46 4.79
N ASP A 22 -0.02 1.59 3.49
CA ASP A 22 1.00 2.44 2.91
C ASP A 22 0.35 3.50 2.01
N LEU A 23 0.76 4.76 2.14
CA LEU A 23 0.25 5.88 1.35
C LEU A 23 1.37 6.51 0.53
N TYR A 24 1.22 6.47 -0.80
CA TYR A 24 2.21 6.96 -1.75
C TYR A 24 1.78 8.31 -2.35
N SER A 25 2.41 9.40 -1.88
CA SER A 25 2.18 10.74 -2.43
C SER A 25 2.78 10.88 -3.84
N GLY A 26 2.16 11.71 -4.68
CA GLY A 26 2.63 11.93 -6.06
C GLY A 26 2.32 10.79 -7.03
N THR A 27 1.51 9.81 -6.62
CA THR A 27 1.05 8.70 -7.47
C THR A 27 -0.38 8.89 -7.92
N SER A 28 -0.76 8.18 -8.99
CA SER A 28 -2.14 8.09 -9.48
C SER A 28 -2.68 6.67 -9.36
N HIS A 29 -3.99 6.49 -9.51
CA HIS A 29 -4.60 5.17 -9.42
C HIS A 29 -4.01 4.21 -10.47
N GLY A 30 -3.48 3.08 -9.98
CA GLY A 30 -2.81 2.06 -10.80
C GLY A 30 -1.35 2.35 -11.10
N PHE A 31 -0.68 3.22 -10.33
CA PHE A 31 0.75 3.52 -10.48
C PHE A 31 1.65 2.27 -10.50
N SER A 32 1.29 1.21 -9.78
CA SER A 32 2.07 -0.04 -9.73
C SER A 32 2.05 -0.87 -11.02
N VAL A 33 1.12 -0.60 -11.93
CA VAL A 33 0.95 -1.35 -13.19
C VAL A 33 1.16 -0.45 -14.41
N ARG A 34 0.77 0.82 -14.32
CA ARG A 34 0.76 1.78 -15.44
C ARG A 34 1.66 2.99 -15.23
N GLY A 35 2.42 3.02 -14.14
CA GLY A 35 3.30 4.15 -13.82
C GLY A 35 4.46 4.29 -14.79
N ASP A 36 4.83 5.53 -15.11
CA ASP A 36 6.06 5.84 -15.84
C ASP A 36 7.27 5.69 -14.91
N LEU A 37 8.11 4.68 -15.16
CA LEU A 37 9.30 4.39 -14.34
C LEU A 37 10.47 5.36 -14.58
N SER A 38 10.36 6.27 -15.56
CA SER A 38 11.30 7.38 -15.70
C SER A 38 11.08 8.47 -14.64
N ASP A 39 9.88 8.56 -14.06
CA ASP A 39 9.60 9.39 -12.90
C ASP A 39 10.13 8.71 -11.63
N PRO A 40 11.10 9.30 -10.92
CA PRO A 40 11.68 8.70 -9.72
C PRO A 40 10.67 8.51 -8.58
N VAL A 41 9.62 9.35 -8.49
CA VAL A 41 8.57 9.22 -7.46
C VAL A 41 7.74 7.98 -7.72
N ILE A 42 7.33 7.77 -8.97
CA ILE A 42 6.57 6.59 -9.38
C ILE A 42 7.43 5.34 -9.24
N LYS A 43 8.68 5.36 -9.71
CA LYS A 43 9.61 4.24 -9.59
C LYS A 43 9.77 3.79 -8.14
N TYR A 44 10.04 4.73 -7.23
CA TYR A 44 10.13 4.44 -5.80
C TYR A 44 8.85 3.79 -5.27
N ALA A 45 7.68 4.34 -5.60
CA ALA A 45 6.41 3.82 -5.12
C ALA A 45 6.13 2.39 -5.60
N VAL A 46 6.43 2.08 -6.87
CA VAL A 46 6.28 0.72 -7.43
C VAL A 46 7.20 -0.27 -6.72
N GLU A 47 8.49 0.07 -6.61
CA GLU A 47 9.50 -0.80 -5.99
C GLU A 47 9.16 -1.06 -4.51
N LYS A 48 8.79 0.00 -3.77
CA LYS A 48 8.44 -0.11 -2.36
C LYS A 48 7.17 -0.94 -2.14
N ALA A 49 6.12 -0.72 -2.93
CA ALA A 49 4.88 -1.49 -2.85
C ALA A 49 5.12 -2.99 -3.08
N LEU A 50 5.99 -3.34 -4.04
CA LEU A 50 6.36 -4.73 -4.28
C LEU A 50 7.11 -5.35 -3.09
N LEU A 51 8.12 -4.65 -2.57
CA LEU A 51 8.93 -5.13 -1.44
C LEU A 51 8.08 -5.33 -0.17
N ASP A 52 7.17 -4.40 0.11
CA ASP A 52 6.25 -4.50 1.24
C ASP A 52 5.32 -5.69 1.11
N GLN A 53 4.79 -5.95 -0.09
CA GLN A 53 3.93 -7.10 -0.31
C GLN A 53 4.69 -8.43 -0.16
N ILE A 54 5.94 -8.52 -0.62
CA ILE A 54 6.81 -9.68 -0.40
C ILE A 54 7.05 -9.90 1.10
N HIS A 55 7.41 -8.83 1.82
CA HIS A 55 7.64 -8.91 3.25
C HIS A 55 6.38 -9.33 4.01
N TRP A 56 5.22 -8.77 3.63
CA TRP A 56 3.93 -9.14 4.17
C TRP A 56 3.68 -10.64 3.99
N PHE A 57 3.78 -11.18 2.78
CA PHE A 57 3.54 -12.61 2.52
C PHE A 57 4.50 -13.51 3.31
N ARG A 58 5.79 -13.16 3.38
CA ARG A 58 6.77 -13.88 4.21
C ARG A 58 6.40 -13.88 5.70
N SER A 59 5.66 -12.88 6.17
CA SER A 59 5.18 -12.85 7.56
C SER A 59 4.01 -13.80 7.85
N PHE A 60 3.48 -14.51 6.84
CA PHE A 60 2.43 -15.53 6.98
C PHE A 60 2.86 -16.91 6.49
N ILE A 61 3.91 -16.99 5.67
CA ILE A 61 4.41 -18.23 5.10
C ILE A 61 5.78 -18.48 5.74
N ASN A 62 5.84 -19.48 6.61
CA ASN A 62 7.08 -20.00 7.18
C ASN A 62 7.83 -20.84 6.15
#